data_AF-A0AAQ4P4L8-F1
#
_entry.id   AF-A0AAQ4P4L8-F1
#
_cell.length_a   1.000
_cell.length_b   1.000
_cell.length_c   1.000
_cell.angle_alpha   90.00
_cell.angle_beta   90.00
_cell.angle_gamma   90.00
#
_symmetry.space_group_name_H-M   'P 1'
#
loop_
_entity.id
_entity.type
_entity.pdbx_description
1 polymer ?
#
loop_
_entity_poly.entity_id
_entity_poly.type
_entity_poly.pdbx_seq_one_letter_code
_entity_poly.pdbx_strand_id
1 'polypeptide(L)'
;MSSHYLQGIKLKMAKSLRSKWKRKMRAEKRKKNAPKELIRLKQALSLDKKAEAVMTDIQEIATVVSADQIMEAASVAMGEVAVGEGKMDMDSKRNKKTLLDEHGQYPGWMNQRQAKKLKGKRLGKSGQGKKKKKGIAW
;
A
#
# COMPACT_ATOMS: atom_id res chain seq x y z
N MET A 1 2.31 -59.34 25.40
CA MET A 1 1.81 -58.05 24.87
C MET A 1 2.77 -56.95 25.30
N SER A 2 3.79 -56.65 24.50
CA SER A 2 4.76 -55.59 24.78
C SER A 2 4.44 -54.41 23.86
N SER A 3 3.62 -53.47 24.36
CA SER A 3 3.31 -52.23 23.65
C SER A 3 4.23 -51.13 24.19
N HIS A 4 5.49 -51.20 23.79
CA HIS A 4 6.42 -50.11 23.97
C HIS A 4 6.56 -49.34 22.64
N TYR A 5 6.47 -48.01 22.76
CA TYR A 5 6.85 -47.01 21.77
C TYR A 5 5.88 -46.73 20.61
N LEU A 6 4.70 -46.21 20.95
CA LEU A 6 4.23 -45.03 20.23
C LEU A 6 4.91 -43.80 20.85
N GLN A 7 6.12 -43.50 20.36
CA GLN A 7 6.71 -42.17 20.54
C GLN A 7 5.79 -41.16 19.85
N GLY A 8 4.80 -40.68 20.59
CA GLY A 8 3.97 -39.57 20.18
C GLY A 8 4.87 -38.40 19.87
N ILE A 9 5.01 -38.09 18.58
CA ILE A 9 5.55 -36.82 18.10
C ILE A 9 4.64 -35.76 18.72
N LYS A 10 5.08 -35.24 19.88
CA LYS A 10 4.47 -34.11 20.56
C LYS A 10 4.61 -32.96 19.57
N LEU A 11 3.59 -32.71 18.74
CA LEU A 11 3.49 -31.56 17.87
C LEU A 11 3.62 -30.34 18.78
N LYS A 12 4.86 -29.87 18.94
CA LYS A 12 5.25 -28.78 19.81
C LYS A 12 4.64 -27.54 19.20
N MET A 13 3.44 -27.18 19.66
CA MET A 13 2.67 -26.07 19.10
C MET A 13 3.58 -24.87 18.91
N ALA A 14 3.68 -24.39 17.68
CA ALA A 14 4.54 -23.28 17.34
C ALA A 14 4.15 -22.07 18.19
N LYS A 15 5.15 -21.33 18.65
CA LYS A 15 4.90 -20.14 19.47
C LYS A 15 4.12 -19.11 18.63
N SER A 16 3.06 -18.57 19.22
CA SER A 16 2.28 -17.47 18.64
C SER A 16 3.20 -16.33 18.17
N LEU A 17 2.85 -15.72 17.03
CA LEU A 17 3.53 -14.53 16.48
C LEU A 17 3.63 -13.40 17.51
N ARG A 18 2.60 -13.28 18.37
CA ARG A 18 2.47 -12.23 19.38
C ARG A 18 3.07 -12.61 20.73
N SER A 19 3.63 -13.82 20.87
CA SER A 19 4.34 -14.24 22.08
C SER A 19 5.46 -13.26 22.43
N LYS A 20 5.66 -13.02 23.74
CA LYS A 20 6.66 -12.08 24.24
C LYS A 20 8.07 -12.48 23.79
N TRP A 21 8.38 -13.78 23.83
CA TRP A 21 9.66 -14.32 23.36
C TRP A 21 9.94 -13.99 21.88
N LYS A 22 9.01 -14.30 20.97
CA LYS A 22 9.22 -14.02 19.52
C LYS A 22 9.29 -12.53 19.23
N ARG A 23 8.58 -11.69 19.99
CA ARG A 23 8.70 -10.23 19.91
C ARG A 23 10.08 -9.74 20.35
N LYS A 24 10.60 -10.24 21.48
CA LYS A 24 11.93 -9.91 22.00
C LYS A 24 13.02 -10.24 20.98
N MET A 25 13.04 -11.48 20.47
CA MET A 25 14.01 -11.90 19.45
C MET A 25 13.91 -11.10 18.14
N ARG A 26 12.70 -10.67 17.74
CA ARG A 26 12.53 -9.79 16.58
C ARG A 26 13.08 -8.39 16.83
N ALA A 27 12.96 -7.85 18.04
CA ALA A 27 13.57 -6.58 18.40
C ALA A 27 15.11 -6.67 18.37
N GLU A 28 15.69 -7.72 18.93
CA GLU A 28 17.13 -8.00 18.84
C GLU A 28 17.61 -8.14 17.39
N LYS A 29 16.84 -8.86 16.55
CA LYS A 29 17.12 -8.95 15.11
C LYS A 29 17.08 -7.58 14.43
N ARG A 30 16.10 -6.72 14.74
CA ARG A 30 16.03 -5.37 14.19
C ARG A 30 17.22 -4.51 14.60
N LYS A 31 17.72 -4.61 15.84
CA LYS A 31 18.95 -3.91 16.25
C LYS A 31 20.15 -4.27 15.38
N LYS A 32 20.29 -5.55 15.01
CA LYS A 32 21.37 -6.03 14.11
C LYS A 32 21.17 -5.63 12.65
N ASN A 33 19.92 -5.64 12.16
CA ASN A 33 19.61 -5.41 10.76
C ASN A 33 19.46 -3.93 10.40
N ALA A 34 18.94 -3.10 11.31
CA ALA A 34 18.71 -1.68 11.10
C ALA A 34 19.94 -0.94 10.53
N PRO A 35 21.16 -1.03 11.09
CA PRO A 35 22.30 -0.32 10.52
C PRO A 35 22.67 -0.82 9.11
N LYS A 36 22.52 -2.11 8.84
CA LYS A 36 22.85 -2.70 7.53
C LYS A 36 21.87 -2.26 6.44
N GLU A 37 20.58 -2.19 6.78
CA GLU A 37 19.54 -1.73 5.86
C GLU A 37 19.65 -0.22 5.65
N LEU A 38 19.93 0.56 6.68
CA LEU A 38 20.14 2.00 6.55
C LEU A 38 21.30 2.34 5.61
N ILE A 39 22.45 1.65 5.72
CA ILE A 39 23.58 1.86 4.82
C ILE A 39 23.18 1.56 3.37
N ARG A 40 22.53 0.42 3.11
CA ARG A 40 22.09 0.06 1.75
C ARG A 40 21.09 1.05 1.16
N LEU A 41 20.15 1.53 1.99
CA LEU A 41 19.17 2.51 1.56
C LEU A 41 19.81 3.87 1.28
N LYS A 42 20.75 4.31 2.12
CA LYS A 42 21.51 5.55 1.89
C LYS A 42 22.38 5.46 0.63
N GLN A 43 23.00 4.31 0.38
CA GLN A 43 23.73 4.02 -0.85
C GLN A 43 22.82 4.03 -2.08
N ALA A 44 21.64 3.40 -2.01
CA ALA A 44 20.66 3.39 -3.10
C ALA A 44 20.11 4.78 -3.43
N LEU A 45 19.95 5.62 -2.41
CA LEU A 45 19.57 7.03 -2.56
C LEU A 45 20.76 7.94 -2.92
N SER A 46 21.96 7.39 -3.09
CA SER A 46 23.20 8.13 -3.36
C SER A 46 23.53 9.23 -2.34
N LEU A 47 22.93 9.22 -1.14
CA LEU A 47 23.12 10.26 -0.12
C LEU A 47 24.52 10.23 0.50
N ASP A 48 25.19 9.06 0.48
CA ASP A 48 26.54 8.89 1.03
C ASP A 48 27.63 9.40 0.06
N LYS A 49 27.32 9.55 -1.23
CA LYS A 49 28.19 10.19 -2.22
C LYS A 49 27.73 11.64 -2.34
N LYS A 50 28.25 12.52 -1.48
CA LYS A 50 28.19 13.98 -1.57
C LYS A 50 27.28 14.49 -2.70
N ALA A 51 25.98 14.58 -2.42
CA ALA A 51 25.01 15.25 -3.29
C ALA A 51 25.35 16.74 -3.48
N GLU A 52 26.34 17.27 -2.76
CA GLU A 52 26.91 18.59 -2.99
C GLU A 52 27.68 18.69 -4.32
N ALA A 53 28.44 17.67 -4.74
CA ALA A 53 29.30 17.80 -5.93
C ALA A 53 28.54 17.64 -7.26
N VAL A 54 27.41 16.94 -7.28
CA VAL A 54 26.61 16.77 -8.51
C VAL A 54 25.68 17.95 -8.74
N MET A 55 25.29 18.69 -7.71
CA MET A 55 24.47 19.89 -7.87
C MET A 55 25.28 21.14 -8.23
N THR A 56 26.58 21.22 -7.91
CA THR A 56 27.44 22.35 -8.30
C THR A 56 27.71 22.38 -9.79
N ASP A 57 28.00 21.23 -10.39
CA ASP A 57 28.31 21.15 -11.84
C ASP A 57 27.04 21.38 -12.69
N ILE A 58 25.85 21.13 -12.12
CA ILE A 58 24.57 21.45 -12.76
C ILE A 58 24.23 22.95 -12.61
N GLN A 59 24.69 23.64 -11.57
CA GLN A 59 24.45 25.08 -11.42
C GLN A 59 25.16 25.93 -12.49
N GLU A 60 26.31 25.48 -13.01
CA GLU A 60 26.97 26.14 -14.14
C GLU A 60 26.26 25.92 -15.48
N ILE A 61 25.51 24.82 -15.62
CA ILE A 61 24.82 24.45 -16.88
C ILE A 61 23.33 24.86 -16.87
N ALA A 62 22.69 24.88 -15.71
CA ALA A 62 21.28 25.20 -15.54
C ALA A 62 21.12 26.48 -14.73
N THR A 63 20.76 27.57 -15.42
CA THR A 63 20.31 28.80 -14.76
C THR A 63 18.96 28.54 -14.07
N VAL A 64 18.91 28.75 -12.76
CA VAL A 64 17.66 28.66 -12.00
C VAL A 64 16.82 29.90 -12.31
N VAL A 65 15.76 29.72 -13.11
CA VAL A 65 14.75 30.74 -13.41
C VAL A 65 13.72 30.75 -12.26
N SER A 66 13.39 31.94 -11.75
CA SER A 66 12.42 32.08 -10.67
C SER A 66 10.98 31.81 -11.15
N ALA A 67 10.10 31.41 -10.22
CA ALA A 67 8.69 31.11 -10.56
C ALA A 67 7.98 32.31 -11.21
N ASP A 68 8.31 33.52 -10.78
CA ASP A 68 7.74 34.76 -11.32
C ASP A 68 8.14 34.96 -12.79
N GLN A 69 9.38 34.63 -13.17
CA GLN A 69 9.86 34.70 -14.55
C GLN A 69 9.19 33.66 -15.45
N ILE A 70 8.87 32.48 -14.92
CA ILE A 70 8.15 31.43 -15.64
C ILE A 70 6.69 31.83 -15.88
N MET A 71 6.04 32.46 -14.90
CA MET A 71 4.65 32.92 -15.03
C MET A 71 4.51 34.06 -16.04
N GLU A 72 5.43 35.02 -16.03
CA GLU A 72 5.49 36.08 -17.03
C GLU A 72 5.74 35.51 -18.43
N ALA A 73 6.70 34.58 -18.60
CA ALA A 73 6.97 33.93 -19.87
C ALA A 73 5.79 33.06 -20.37
N ALA A 74 5.10 32.34 -19.48
CA ALA A 74 3.95 31.50 -19.82
C ALA A 74 2.71 32.32 -20.22
N SER A 75 2.56 33.54 -19.70
CA SER A 75 1.48 34.44 -20.11
C SER A 75 1.68 35.00 -21.52
N VAL A 76 2.93 35.12 -21.98
CA VAL A 76 3.29 35.59 -23.33
C VAL A 76 3.28 34.45 -24.36
N ALA A 77 3.55 33.21 -23.95
CA ALA A 77 3.57 32.01 -24.81
C ALA A 77 2.28 31.17 -24.71
N MET A 78 1.13 31.73 -25.07
CA MET A 78 -0.08 30.93 -25.30
C MET A 78 0.03 30.12 -26.60
N GLY A 79 0.12 28.79 -26.52
CA GLY A 79 -0.04 27.91 -27.69
C GLY A 79 0.47 26.48 -27.51
N GLU A 80 -0.44 25.51 -27.45
CA GLU A 80 -0.26 24.06 -27.68
C GLU A 80 1.09 23.42 -27.26
N VAL A 81 1.17 22.83 -26.06
CA VAL A 81 2.06 21.67 -25.84
C VAL A 81 1.38 20.64 -24.94
N ALA A 82 1.05 19.51 -25.55
CA ALA A 82 0.60 18.29 -24.89
C ALA A 82 1.70 17.75 -23.97
N VAL A 83 1.58 17.97 -22.65
CA VAL A 83 2.42 17.29 -21.65
C VAL A 83 1.73 16.00 -21.24
N GLY A 84 2.02 14.95 -22.01
CA GLY A 84 1.81 13.57 -21.57
C GLY A 84 2.90 13.20 -20.58
N GLU A 85 2.63 13.26 -19.28
CA GLU A 85 3.53 12.70 -18.28
C GLU A 85 2.76 12.28 -17.02
N GLY A 86 2.78 10.97 -16.72
CA GLY A 86 2.44 10.47 -15.38
C GLY A 86 0.97 10.29 -15.02
N LYS A 87 0.05 10.14 -15.99
CA LYS A 87 -1.33 9.73 -15.66
C LYS A 87 -1.32 8.24 -15.26
N MET A 88 -1.04 7.98 -13.98
CA MET A 88 -1.21 6.65 -13.38
C MET A 88 -2.62 6.16 -13.74
N ASP A 89 -2.76 4.89 -14.12
CA ASP A 89 -3.97 4.29 -14.69
C ASP A 89 -5.11 4.25 -13.66
N MET A 90 -5.64 5.43 -13.37
CA MET A 90 -6.80 5.65 -12.54
C MET A 90 -7.97 5.37 -13.44
N ASP A 91 -8.69 4.29 -13.11
CA ASP A 91 -9.88 3.84 -13.80
C ASP A 91 -10.96 4.93 -13.76
N SER A 92 -10.85 5.85 -14.72
CA SER A 92 -11.52 7.15 -14.75
C SER A 92 -13.02 7.02 -15.01
N LYS A 93 -13.44 5.82 -15.42
CA LYS A 93 -14.82 5.46 -15.78
C LYS A 93 -15.63 4.92 -14.59
N ARG A 94 -15.01 4.76 -13.42
CA ARG A 94 -15.70 4.22 -12.24
C ARG A 94 -16.52 5.27 -11.49
N ASN A 95 -17.70 4.84 -11.04
CA ASN A 95 -18.57 5.64 -10.19
C ASN A 95 -17.91 5.88 -8.81
N LYS A 96 -17.65 7.15 -8.44
CA LYS A 96 -17.01 7.52 -7.16
C LYS A 96 -17.75 6.99 -5.91
N LYS A 97 -19.07 6.85 -5.98
CA LYS A 97 -19.92 6.41 -4.85
C LYS A 97 -19.99 4.89 -4.70
N THR A 98 -19.98 4.15 -5.81
CA THR A 98 -20.21 2.70 -5.82
C THR A 98 -18.97 1.89 -6.14
N LEU A 99 -17.90 2.53 -6.63
CA LEU A 99 -16.66 1.94 -7.13
C LEU A 99 -16.89 0.90 -8.24
N LEU A 100 -18.02 0.97 -8.93
CA LEU A 100 -18.33 0.10 -10.07
C LEU A 100 -17.89 0.74 -11.38
N ASP A 101 -17.45 -0.08 -12.33
CA ASP A 101 -17.30 0.30 -13.73
C ASP A 101 -18.64 0.25 -14.50
N GLU A 102 -18.58 0.52 -15.80
CA GLU A 102 -19.71 0.49 -16.74
C GLU A 102 -20.41 -0.89 -16.81
N HIS A 103 -19.67 -1.97 -16.52
CA HIS A 103 -20.17 -3.35 -16.51
C HIS A 103 -20.62 -3.82 -15.12
N GLY A 104 -20.55 -2.97 -14.09
CA GLY A 104 -20.97 -3.29 -12.73
C GLY A 104 -19.95 -4.12 -11.95
N GLN A 105 -18.69 -4.16 -12.38
CA GLN A 105 -17.59 -4.90 -11.76
C GLN A 105 -16.75 -4.00 -10.83
N TYR A 106 -16.24 -4.61 -9.75
CA TYR A 106 -15.36 -3.95 -8.78
C TYR A 106 -13.89 -3.99 -9.26
N PRO A 107 -13.03 -3.05 -8.80
CA PRO A 107 -11.63 -3.04 -9.18
C PRO A 107 -10.92 -4.35 -8.82
N GLY A 108 -10.02 -4.83 -9.67
CA GLY A 108 -9.29 -6.09 -9.46
C GLY A 108 -8.40 -6.10 -8.20
N TRP A 109 -7.93 -4.93 -7.75
CA TRP A 109 -7.20 -4.77 -6.49
C TRP A 109 -8.10 -4.87 -5.26
N MET A 110 -9.42 -4.79 -5.43
CA MET A 110 -10.36 -4.83 -4.32
C MET A 110 -10.57 -6.27 -3.86
N ASN A 111 -10.34 -6.52 -2.57
CA ASN A 111 -10.55 -7.84 -1.98
C ASN A 111 -12.02 -8.27 -2.11
N GLN A 112 -12.26 -9.53 -2.51
CA GLN A 112 -13.59 -10.13 -2.65
C GLN A 112 -14.50 -9.93 -1.42
N ARG A 113 -13.94 -9.91 -0.19
CA ARG A 113 -14.71 -9.62 1.03
C ARG A 113 -15.21 -8.19 1.09
N GLN A 114 -14.40 -7.23 0.66
CA GLN A 114 -14.78 -5.82 0.62
C GLN A 114 -15.83 -5.56 -0.46
N ALA A 115 -15.68 -6.18 -1.64
CA ALA A 115 -16.69 -6.16 -2.70
C ALA A 115 -18.04 -6.69 -2.21
N LYS A 116 -18.07 -7.85 -1.52
CA LYS A 116 -19.28 -8.42 -0.90
C LYS A 116 -19.90 -7.48 0.14
N LYS A 117 -19.09 -6.79 0.95
CA LYS A 117 -19.57 -5.82 1.95
C LYS A 117 -20.21 -4.60 1.30
N LEU A 118 -19.61 -4.02 0.27
CA LEU A 118 -20.18 -2.88 -0.46
C LEU A 118 -21.46 -3.28 -1.21
N LYS A 119 -21.47 -4.45 -1.86
CA LYS A 119 -22.67 -5.01 -2.49
C LYS A 119 -23.79 -5.19 -1.45
N GLY A 120 -23.46 -5.72 -0.27
CA GLY A 120 -24.40 -5.87 0.83
C GLY A 120 -24.95 -4.55 1.37
N LYS A 121 -24.15 -3.48 1.42
CA LYS A 121 -24.64 -2.13 1.81
C LYS A 121 -25.56 -1.52 0.74
N ARG A 122 -25.24 -1.72 -0.54
CA ARG A 122 -26.02 -1.20 -1.67
C ARG A 122 -27.36 -1.90 -1.82
N LEU A 123 -27.36 -3.24 -1.76
CA LEU A 123 -28.58 -4.06 -1.85
C LEU A 123 -29.33 -4.13 -0.50
N GLY A 124 -28.67 -3.76 0.59
CA GLY A 124 -29.15 -3.91 1.97
C GLY A 124 -30.24 -2.94 2.42
N LYS A 125 -30.83 -2.15 1.52
CA LYS A 125 -32.08 -1.42 1.80
C LYS A 125 -33.30 -2.00 1.10
N SER A 126 -33.13 -3.02 0.25
CA SER A 126 -34.24 -3.69 -0.44
C SER A 126 -34.01 -5.20 -0.45
N GLY A 127 -34.40 -5.88 0.62
CA GLY A 127 -34.59 -7.35 0.55
C GLY A 127 -33.77 -8.22 1.50
N GLN A 128 -33.05 -7.67 2.50
CA GLN A 128 -32.82 -8.49 3.70
C GLN A 128 -34.11 -8.51 4.49
N GLY A 129 -34.92 -9.52 4.16
CA GLY A 129 -36.08 -9.93 4.91
C GLY A 129 -35.75 -9.87 6.40
N LYS A 130 -36.70 -9.26 7.12
CA LYS A 130 -36.90 -9.41 8.56
C LYS A 130 -36.24 -10.71 9.00
N LYS A 131 -35.07 -10.67 9.63
CA LYS A 131 -34.60 -11.81 10.41
C LYS A 131 -35.71 -12.00 11.43
N LYS A 132 -36.64 -12.92 11.15
CA LYS A 132 -37.64 -13.34 12.12
C LYS A 132 -36.79 -13.69 13.33
N LYS A 133 -36.97 -12.95 14.42
CA LYS A 133 -36.41 -13.32 15.71
C LYS A 133 -36.85 -14.78 15.90
N LYS A 134 -35.95 -15.74 15.71
CA LYS A 134 -36.25 -17.12 16.10
C LYS A 134 -36.48 -16.99 17.59
N GLY A 135 -37.73 -17.20 17.99
CA GLY A 135 -38.17 -17.00 19.35
C GLY A 135 -37.22 -17.72 20.29
N ILE A 136 -36.94 -17.06 21.40
CA ILE A 136 -36.68 -17.78 22.64
C ILE A 136 -37.91 -18.69 22.81
N ALA A 137 -37.69 -20.00 22.71
CA ALA A 137 -38.64 -21.02 23.10
C ALA A 137 -37.81 -22.13 23.70
N TRP A 138 -37.75 -22.08 25.03
CA TRP A 138 -37.30 -23.05 26.03
C TRP A 138 -35.88 -23.63 25.86
#